data_AF-A0A969EJA6-F1
#
_entry.id   AF-A0A969EJA6-F1
#
_cell.length_a   1.000
_cell.length_b   1.000
_cell.length_c   1.000
_cell.angle_alpha   90.00
_cell.angle_beta   90.00
_cell.angle_gamma   90.00
#
_symmetry.space_group_name_H-M   'P 1'
#
loop_
_entity.id
_entity.type
_entity.pdbx_description
1 polymer ?
#
loop_
_entity_poly.entity_id
_entity_poly.type
_entity_poly.pdbx_seq_one_letter_code
_entity_poly.pdbx_strand_id
1 'polypeptide(L)'
;MEFSFARQVHQFISKPSSQSGTALKQLLVEFLSKKLSPKGLTDYQLGLLFLIAHPPNQEILKLAEQACAQIAKFCLQLSQRDGEKLANTGLPFTPSIFTMSHDLANWMIKENNLEISIESVGPSTLTLNDVLNFTLPPTEGDITSAGYNYEELLTKLRIDKKNEIRFIVSQFDQLENLPKIKDYFFDSLEMLFRITPKTKSYSKLFNRLPVAKPFLHATLKKKIVSEDIIYKKIPAPKRLIPKAKKELVGVIKHSLNMFQRETDPVTYLDEKSLRYFELERGLSIAIYGMQPKRQFPLESYVGYTVLKMDYQQRMEEDGFLGSDHYLEFTFSTTCVEANHHYARSIIESL
;
A
#
# COMPACT_ATOMS: atom_id res chain seq x y z
N MET A 1 29.28 17.81 4.74
CA MET A 1 28.27 16.95 4.09
C MET A 1 27.67 16.05 5.15
N GLU A 2 26.56 16.45 5.77
CA GLU A 2 25.84 15.56 6.69
C GLU A 2 25.22 14.43 5.85
N PHE A 3 25.61 13.18 6.12
CA PHE A 3 24.99 12.02 5.49
C PHE A 3 23.52 11.94 5.92
N SER A 4 22.61 11.66 4.98
CA SER A 4 21.21 11.40 5.32
C SER A 4 21.08 10.24 6.31
N PHE A 5 20.12 10.31 7.23
CA PHE A 5 19.93 9.30 8.28
C PHE A 5 19.85 7.87 7.72
N ALA A 6 19.12 7.67 6.62
CA ALA A 6 19.06 6.37 5.94
C ALA A 6 20.45 5.85 5.50
N ARG A 7 21.32 6.73 4.99
CA ARG A 7 22.70 6.36 4.62
C ARG A 7 23.53 5.99 5.84
N GLN A 8 23.38 6.69 6.96
CA GLN A 8 24.08 6.37 8.21
C GLN A 8 23.63 5.00 8.73
N VAL A 9 22.32 4.74 8.76
CA VAL A 9 21.75 3.43 9.10
C VAL A 9 22.34 2.33 8.21
N HIS A 10 22.36 2.53 6.89
CA HIS A 10 22.94 1.57 5.94
C HIS A 10 24.45 1.34 6.18
N GLN A 11 25.23 2.39 6.50
CA GLN A 11 26.65 2.26 6.79
C GLN A 11 26.92 1.38 8.02
N PHE A 12 26.18 1.59 9.12
CA PHE A 12 26.37 0.80 10.34
C PHE A 12 25.99 -0.68 10.15
N ILE A 13 25.04 -0.93 9.24
CA ILE A 13 24.49 -2.26 8.99
C ILE A 13 25.32 -3.04 7.95
N SER A 14 25.91 -2.36 6.99
CA SER A 14 26.79 -2.97 5.98
C SER A 14 28.13 -3.46 6.56
N LYS A 15 28.57 -2.89 7.69
CA LYS A 15 29.76 -3.27 8.46
C LYS A 15 29.39 -3.65 9.90
N PRO A 16 28.79 -4.82 10.13
CA PRO A 16 28.35 -5.22 11.46
C PRO A 16 29.55 -5.47 12.38
N SER A 17 29.67 -4.66 13.42
CA SER A 17 30.63 -4.80 14.52
C SER A 17 29.92 -4.58 15.85
N SER A 18 30.52 -4.97 16.97
CA SER A 18 29.99 -4.63 18.31
C SER A 18 29.81 -3.12 18.50
N GLN A 19 30.62 -2.30 17.84
CA GLN A 19 30.53 -0.84 17.84
C GLN A 19 29.33 -0.32 17.03
N SER A 20 28.87 -1.06 16.00
CA SER A 20 27.76 -0.66 15.13
C SER A 20 26.42 -0.61 15.88
N GLY A 21 26.20 -1.53 16.84
CA GLY A 21 25.01 -1.52 17.69
C GLY A 21 24.94 -0.29 18.61
N THR A 22 26.07 0.05 19.24
CA THR A 22 26.19 1.25 20.09
C THR A 22 26.00 2.53 19.27
N ALA A 23 26.59 2.60 18.08
CA ALA A 23 26.44 3.75 17.18
C ALA A 23 25.00 3.94 16.70
N LEU A 24 24.30 2.85 16.32
CA LEU A 24 22.88 2.91 15.95
C LEU A 24 21.99 3.38 17.11
N LYS A 25 22.26 2.90 18.32
CA LYS A 25 21.56 3.36 19.53
C LYS A 25 21.78 4.85 19.75
N GLN A 26 23.02 5.32 19.68
CA GLN A 26 23.34 6.74 19.85
C GLN A 26 22.67 7.61 18.78
N LEU A 27 22.67 7.15 17.53
CA LEU A 27 21.98 7.84 16.43
C LEU A 27 20.47 7.97 16.66
N LEU A 28 19.82 6.90 17.17
CA LEU A 28 18.39 6.93 17.50
C LEU A 28 18.10 7.84 18.70
N VAL A 29 18.93 7.82 19.73
CA VAL A 29 18.79 8.72 20.90
C VAL A 29 18.95 10.17 20.47
N GLU A 30 19.93 10.46 19.62
CA GLU A 30 20.14 11.80 19.06
C GLU A 30 18.92 12.23 18.24
N PHE A 31 18.39 11.36 17.38
CA PHE A 31 17.15 11.61 16.64
C PHE A 31 15.97 11.92 17.56
N LEU A 32 15.76 11.12 18.61
CA LEU A 32 14.66 11.32 19.56
C LEU A 32 14.76 12.68 20.26
N SER A 33 15.98 13.17 20.49
CA SER A 33 16.23 14.49 21.09
C SER A 33 16.07 15.67 20.13
N LYS A 34 16.08 15.43 18.81
CA LYS A 34 16.00 16.49 17.79
C LYS A 34 14.58 17.04 17.66
N LYS A 35 14.49 18.36 17.47
CA LYS A 35 13.27 19.02 17.01
C LYS A 35 13.05 18.66 15.55
N LEU A 36 11.93 17.99 15.26
CA LEU A 36 11.59 17.58 13.90
C LEU A 36 11.21 18.78 13.03
N SER A 37 11.48 18.64 11.73
CA SER A 37 11.05 19.57 10.69
C SER A 37 10.51 18.75 9.51
N PRO A 38 9.66 19.30 8.63
CA PRO A 38 9.15 18.57 7.47
C PRO A 38 10.26 18.08 6.53
N LYS A 39 11.39 18.81 6.47
CA LYS A 39 12.52 18.48 5.61
C LYS A 39 13.23 17.22 6.13
N GLY A 40 13.39 16.24 5.25
CA GLY A 40 14.12 14.99 5.54
C GLY A 40 13.32 13.91 6.26
N LEU A 41 12.03 14.12 6.56
CA LEU A 41 11.19 13.10 7.21
C LEU A 41 11.07 11.80 6.41
N THR A 42 11.08 11.89 5.08
CA THR A 42 11.06 10.72 4.19
C THR A 42 12.33 9.88 4.36
N ASP A 43 13.50 10.51 4.46
CA ASP A 43 14.76 9.81 4.71
C ASP A 43 14.79 9.14 6.08
N TYR A 44 14.25 9.81 7.11
CA TYR A 44 14.08 9.22 8.43
C TYR A 44 13.12 8.03 8.40
N GLN A 45 11.98 8.17 7.72
CA GLN A 45 11.00 7.09 7.55
C GLN A 45 11.65 5.86 6.93
N LEU A 46 12.41 6.01 5.84
CA LEU A 46 13.09 4.90 5.17
C LEU A 46 14.08 4.17 6.10
N GLY A 47 14.91 4.93 6.83
CA GLY A 47 15.85 4.34 7.79
C GLY A 47 15.14 3.61 8.94
N LEU A 48 14.03 4.17 9.44
CA LEU A 48 13.25 3.55 10.52
C LEU A 48 12.50 2.29 10.05
N LEU A 49 11.94 2.30 8.83
CA LEU A 49 11.35 1.09 8.23
C LEU A 49 12.36 -0.04 8.16
N PHE A 50 13.59 0.27 7.74
CA PHE A 50 14.66 -0.71 7.72
C PHE A 50 14.97 -1.26 9.11
N LEU A 51 15.12 -0.39 10.12
CA LEU A 51 15.44 -0.80 11.49
C LEU A 51 14.33 -1.62 12.14
N ILE A 52 13.07 -1.36 11.80
CA ILE A 52 11.92 -2.14 12.29
C ILE A 52 11.82 -3.49 11.58
N ALA A 53 12.13 -3.54 10.28
CA ALA A 53 12.16 -4.78 9.49
C ALA A 53 13.35 -5.68 9.88
N HIS A 54 14.48 -5.07 10.27
CA HIS A 54 15.73 -5.75 10.58
C HIS A 54 16.36 -5.30 11.92
N PRO A 55 15.64 -5.43 13.04
CA PRO A 55 16.14 -4.93 14.31
C PRO A 55 17.28 -5.81 14.82
N PRO A 56 18.47 -5.26 15.11
CA PRO A 56 19.59 -6.05 15.60
C PRO A 56 19.34 -6.61 17.01
N ASN A 57 18.62 -5.86 17.84
CA ASN A 57 18.23 -6.26 19.19
C ASN A 57 16.93 -5.55 19.61
N GLN A 58 16.38 -5.98 20.75
CA GLN A 58 15.11 -5.46 21.27
C GLN A 58 15.19 -3.97 21.66
N GLU A 59 16.35 -3.50 22.11
CA GLU A 59 16.53 -2.10 22.52
C GLU A 59 16.41 -1.16 21.31
N ILE A 60 17.11 -1.48 20.22
CA ILE A 60 17.06 -0.71 18.97
C ILE A 60 15.65 -0.76 18.37
N LEU A 61 14.96 -1.90 18.42
CA LEU A 61 13.57 -1.99 17.99
C LEU A 61 12.67 -1.02 18.77
N LYS A 62 12.77 -1.01 20.11
CA LYS A 62 11.99 -0.10 20.96
C LYS A 62 12.27 1.37 20.64
N LEU A 63 13.54 1.73 20.47
CA LEU A 63 13.93 3.11 20.10
C LEU A 63 13.42 3.50 18.72
N ALA A 64 13.47 2.61 17.73
CA ALA A 64 12.94 2.85 16.40
C ALA A 64 11.40 3.03 16.41
N GLU A 65 10.68 2.23 17.21
CA GLU A 65 9.23 2.39 17.38
C GLU A 65 8.87 3.70 18.08
N GLN A 66 9.64 4.12 19.08
CA GLN A 66 9.50 5.43 19.72
C GLN A 66 9.72 6.58 18.72
N ALA A 67 10.75 6.46 17.88
CA ALA A 67 11.04 7.43 16.82
C ALA A 67 9.88 7.52 15.80
N CYS A 68 9.30 6.38 15.41
CA CYS A 68 8.11 6.37 14.55
C CYS A 68 6.92 7.06 15.23
N ALA A 69 6.71 6.83 16.52
CA ALA A 69 5.64 7.49 17.28
C ALA A 69 5.86 9.01 17.38
N GLN A 70 7.11 9.47 17.49
CA GLN A 70 7.45 10.90 17.46
C GLN A 70 7.16 11.52 16.09
N ILE A 71 7.51 10.84 14.98
CA ILE A 71 7.14 11.28 13.62
C ILE A 71 5.61 11.38 13.50
N ALA A 72 4.86 10.37 13.95
CA ALA A 72 3.40 10.41 13.87
C ALA A 72 2.80 11.58 14.66
N LYS A 73 3.31 11.87 15.86
CA LYS A 73 2.88 13.02 16.66
C LYS A 73 3.20 14.35 15.97
N PHE A 74 4.38 14.46 15.36
CA PHE A 74 4.78 15.64 14.61
C PHE A 74 3.88 15.86 13.39
N CYS A 75 3.63 14.80 12.61
CA CYS A 75 2.78 14.88 11.42
C CYS A 75 1.34 15.26 11.76
N LEU A 76 0.80 14.79 12.89
CA LEU A 76 -0.53 15.16 13.37
C LEU A 76 -0.66 16.67 13.66
N GLN A 77 0.45 17.34 13.98
CA GLN A 77 0.49 18.76 14.35
C GLN A 77 0.91 19.67 13.19
N LEU A 78 1.10 19.11 11.98
CA LEU A 78 1.51 19.91 10.83
C LEU A 78 0.44 20.92 10.45
N SER A 79 0.90 22.08 9.97
CA SER A 79 0.03 23.01 9.26
C SER A 79 -0.49 22.36 7.98
N GLN A 80 -1.67 22.77 7.51
CA GLN A 80 -2.21 22.29 6.23
C GLN A 80 -1.19 22.44 5.09
N ARG A 81 -0.53 23.60 4.99
CA ARG A 81 0.49 23.89 3.98
C ARG A 81 1.65 22.90 4.00
N ASP A 82 2.18 22.56 5.18
CA ASP A 82 3.29 21.61 5.27
C ASP A 82 2.83 20.16 5.10
N GLY A 83 1.60 19.84 5.50
CA GLY A 83 0.94 18.57 5.19
C GLY A 83 0.82 18.33 3.68
N GLU A 84 0.41 19.35 2.91
CA GLU A 84 0.33 19.26 1.43
C GLU A 84 1.69 19.01 0.78
N LYS A 85 2.77 19.63 1.29
CA LYS A 85 4.14 19.35 0.78
C LYS A 85 4.59 17.92 1.01
N LEU A 86 3.97 17.21 1.95
CA LEU A 86 4.24 15.82 2.27
C LEU A 86 3.16 14.89 1.70
N ALA A 87 2.26 15.38 0.85
CA ALA A 87 1.31 14.54 0.14
C ALA A 87 2.05 13.43 -0.62
N ASN A 88 1.45 12.25 -0.71
CA ASN A 88 1.99 11.09 -1.44
C ASN A 88 3.32 10.52 -0.91
N THR A 89 3.83 11.01 0.23
CA THR A 89 5.05 10.47 0.85
C THR A 89 4.79 9.15 1.60
N GLY A 90 3.55 8.92 2.04
CA GLY A 90 3.16 7.79 2.89
C GLY A 90 3.53 7.97 4.36
N LEU A 91 3.75 9.21 4.82
CA LEU A 91 3.88 9.56 6.23
C LEU A 91 2.50 9.48 6.94
N PRO A 92 2.48 9.31 8.28
CA PRO A 92 1.23 9.31 9.04
C PRO A 92 0.50 10.65 8.91
N PHE A 93 -0.84 10.62 8.79
CA PHE A 93 -1.70 11.82 8.73
C PHE A 93 -1.45 12.76 7.54
N THR A 94 -0.59 12.40 6.58
CA THR A 94 -0.40 13.16 5.34
C THR A 94 -1.32 12.63 4.24
N PRO A 95 -1.88 13.48 3.38
CA PRO A 95 -2.82 13.04 2.35
C PRO A 95 -2.14 12.22 1.25
N SER A 96 -2.93 11.41 0.55
CA SER A 96 -2.54 10.83 -0.74
C SER A 96 -3.50 11.31 -1.82
N ILE A 97 -2.98 11.66 -2.98
CA ILE A 97 -3.73 12.21 -4.11
C ILE A 97 -3.35 11.40 -5.36
N PHE A 98 -4.29 10.64 -5.89
CA PHE A 98 -4.11 9.84 -7.11
C PHE A 98 -5.45 9.39 -7.69
N THR A 99 -5.43 8.92 -8.94
CA THR A 99 -6.58 8.26 -9.58
C THR A 99 -6.71 6.84 -9.05
N MET A 100 -7.93 6.33 -8.93
CA MET A 100 -8.15 4.94 -8.53
C MET A 100 -9.30 4.31 -9.30
N SER A 101 -9.33 2.99 -9.36
CA SER A 101 -10.44 2.22 -9.91
C SER A 101 -11.72 2.40 -9.07
N HIS A 102 -12.88 2.15 -9.68
CA HIS A 102 -14.17 2.15 -8.98
C HIS A 102 -14.17 1.21 -7.77
N ASP A 103 -13.66 -0.01 -7.96
CA ASP A 103 -13.64 -1.04 -6.91
C ASP A 103 -12.77 -0.62 -5.72
N LEU A 104 -11.65 0.04 -5.98
CA LEU A 104 -10.83 0.59 -4.90
C LEU A 104 -11.51 1.78 -4.21
N ALA A 105 -12.08 2.72 -4.96
CA ALA A 105 -12.82 3.84 -4.40
C ALA A 105 -13.97 3.33 -3.50
N ASN A 106 -14.77 2.38 -3.99
CA ASN A 106 -15.88 1.78 -3.26
C ASN A 106 -15.43 1.04 -1.99
N TRP A 107 -14.24 0.41 -2.02
CA TRP A 107 -13.65 -0.18 -0.83
C TRP A 107 -13.20 0.88 0.18
N MET A 108 -12.47 1.90 -0.28
CA MET A 108 -11.88 2.94 0.57
C MET A 108 -12.95 3.82 1.25
N ILE A 109 -14.06 4.17 0.58
CA ILE A 109 -15.13 5.01 1.19
C ILE A 109 -15.86 4.33 2.37
N LYS A 110 -15.68 3.02 2.52
CA LYS A 110 -16.24 2.21 3.62
C LYS A 110 -15.28 2.13 4.82
N GLU A 111 -14.03 2.57 4.67
CA GLU A 111 -13.03 2.57 5.72
C GLU A 111 -13.21 3.77 6.66
N ASN A 112 -13.52 3.50 7.93
CA ASN A 112 -13.85 4.53 8.91
C ASN A 112 -12.67 5.41 9.31
N ASN A 113 -11.44 4.94 9.10
CA ASN A 113 -10.20 5.63 9.44
C ASN A 113 -9.70 6.56 8.34
N LEU A 114 -10.45 6.71 7.25
CA LEU A 114 -10.13 7.58 6.11
C LEU A 114 -11.24 8.62 5.90
N GLU A 115 -10.86 9.72 5.26
CA GLU A 115 -11.76 10.65 4.59
C GLU A 115 -11.34 10.71 3.14
N ILE A 116 -12.33 10.70 2.24
CA ILE A 116 -12.08 10.66 0.80
C ILE A 116 -12.95 11.70 0.14
N SER A 117 -12.34 12.50 -0.72
CA SER A 117 -13.01 13.51 -1.53
C SER A 117 -12.49 13.46 -2.97
N ILE A 118 -13.27 14.01 -3.89
CA ILE A 118 -12.81 14.24 -5.26
C ILE A 118 -12.07 15.57 -5.26
N GLU A 119 -10.78 15.51 -5.56
CA GLU A 119 -9.89 16.68 -5.66
C GLU A 119 -10.17 17.45 -6.95
N SER A 120 -10.25 16.72 -8.06
CA SER A 120 -10.53 17.27 -9.37
C SER A 120 -10.97 16.17 -10.34
N VAL A 121 -11.56 16.58 -11.45
CA VAL A 121 -11.88 15.71 -12.59
C VAL A 121 -10.96 16.10 -13.74
N GLY A 122 -10.29 15.13 -14.35
CA GLY A 122 -9.36 15.35 -15.45
C GLY A 122 -10.04 15.68 -16.80
N PRO A 123 -9.26 16.11 -17.80
CA PRO A 123 -9.74 16.32 -19.16
C PRO A 123 -10.05 14.96 -19.81
N SER A 124 -11.30 14.54 -19.68
CA SER A 124 -11.77 13.21 -20.02
C SER A 124 -12.41 13.14 -21.40
N THR A 125 -12.38 11.94 -21.99
CA THR A 125 -13.12 11.65 -23.24
C THR A 125 -14.63 11.53 -23.01
N LEU A 126 -15.02 11.12 -21.80
CA LEU A 126 -16.40 11.05 -21.33
C LEU A 126 -16.59 12.00 -20.15
N THR A 127 -17.63 12.81 -20.19
CA THR A 127 -17.99 13.67 -19.06
C THR A 127 -18.85 12.91 -18.06
N LEU A 128 -19.00 13.47 -16.85
CA LEU A 128 -19.91 12.91 -15.85
C LEU A 128 -21.37 12.87 -16.38
N ASN A 129 -21.78 13.82 -17.22
CA ASN A 129 -23.10 13.79 -17.86
C ASN A 129 -23.29 12.54 -18.72
N ASP A 130 -22.29 12.24 -19.56
CA ASP A 130 -22.37 11.11 -20.51
C ASP A 130 -22.55 9.80 -19.75
N VAL A 131 -21.82 9.63 -18.65
CA VAL A 131 -21.90 8.44 -17.81
C VAL A 131 -23.20 8.38 -17.02
N LEU A 132 -23.60 9.48 -16.36
CA LEU A 132 -24.80 9.52 -15.54
C LEU A 132 -26.08 9.32 -16.35
N ASN A 133 -26.06 9.65 -17.64
CA ASN A 133 -27.18 9.36 -18.54
C ASN A 133 -27.50 7.87 -18.67
N PHE A 134 -26.54 6.98 -18.38
CA PHE A 134 -26.75 5.53 -18.38
C PHE A 134 -27.13 4.95 -17.00
N THR A 135 -26.86 5.66 -15.91
CA THR A 135 -26.99 5.13 -14.54
C THR A 135 -28.13 5.78 -13.75
N LEU A 136 -28.51 7.01 -14.09
CA LEU A 136 -29.64 7.70 -13.48
C LEU A 136 -30.99 7.19 -14.00
N PRO A 137 -32.07 7.36 -13.22
CA PRO A 137 -33.42 7.11 -13.69
C PRO A 137 -33.74 7.95 -14.95
N PRO A 138 -34.51 7.42 -15.92
CA PRO A 138 -34.84 8.15 -17.15
C PRO A 138 -35.52 9.51 -16.92
N THR A 139 -36.20 9.68 -15.79
CA THR A 139 -36.82 10.95 -15.38
C THR A 139 -35.82 12.07 -15.12
N GLU A 140 -34.54 11.74 -14.92
CA GLU A 140 -33.45 12.70 -14.69
C GLU A 140 -32.58 12.92 -15.94
N GLY A 141 -32.90 12.25 -17.06
CA GLY A 141 -32.11 12.32 -18.30
C GLY A 141 -32.02 13.72 -18.93
N ASP A 142 -33.03 14.58 -18.71
CA ASP A 142 -33.00 15.97 -19.15
C ASP A 142 -31.89 16.77 -18.45
N ILE A 143 -31.52 16.39 -17.22
CA ILE A 143 -30.48 17.05 -16.44
C ILE A 143 -29.10 16.72 -17.02
N THR A 144 -28.85 15.46 -17.36
CA THR A 144 -27.58 15.02 -17.95
C THR A 144 -27.43 15.44 -19.41
N SER A 145 -28.53 15.62 -20.14
CA SER A 145 -28.49 16.07 -21.54
C SER A 145 -28.24 17.58 -21.70
N ALA A 146 -28.31 18.35 -20.61
CA ALA A 146 -28.17 19.80 -20.62
C ALA A 146 -26.72 20.31 -20.72
N GLY A 147 -25.72 19.41 -20.67
CA GLY A 147 -24.30 19.77 -20.85
C GLY A 147 -23.70 20.58 -19.70
N TYR A 148 -24.21 20.40 -18.48
CA TYR A 148 -23.70 21.09 -17.30
C TYR A 148 -22.25 20.71 -16.99
N ASN A 149 -21.46 21.63 -16.44
CA ASN A 149 -20.16 21.25 -15.89
C ASN A 149 -20.32 20.41 -14.61
N TYR A 150 -19.22 19.85 -14.09
CA TYR A 150 -19.25 18.96 -12.92
C TYR A 150 -19.99 19.56 -11.71
N GLU A 151 -19.70 20.81 -11.34
CA GLU A 151 -20.29 21.44 -10.16
C GLU A 151 -21.78 21.79 -10.39
N GLU A 152 -22.11 22.29 -11.58
CA GLU A 152 -23.49 22.60 -11.97
C GLU A 152 -24.36 21.34 -11.99
N LEU A 153 -23.85 20.24 -12.55
CA LEU A 153 -24.55 18.96 -12.63
C LEU A 153 -24.91 18.45 -11.24
N LEU A 154 -23.93 18.40 -10.33
CA LEU A 154 -24.18 17.96 -8.95
C LEU A 154 -25.16 18.89 -8.22
N THR A 155 -25.09 20.20 -8.47
CA THR A 155 -26.03 21.17 -7.91
C THR A 155 -27.46 20.93 -8.40
N LYS A 156 -27.64 20.64 -9.71
CA LYS A 156 -28.95 20.34 -10.30
C LYS A 156 -29.54 19.03 -9.79
N LEU A 157 -28.69 18.02 -9.58
CA LEU A 157 -29.03 16.76 -8.94
C LEU A 157 -29.23 16.88 -7.41
N ARG A 158 -29.02 18.08 -6.84
CA ARG A 158 -29.14 18.38 -5.40
C ARG A 158 -28.22 17.50 -4.54
N ILE A 159 -27.02 17.22 -5.05
CA ILE A 159 -26.01 16.42 -4.36
C ILE A 159 -25.07 17.35 -3.59
N ASP A 160 -25.08 17.23 -2.27
CA ASP A 160 -24.16 17.96 -1.41
C ASP A 160 -22.71 17.49 -1.61
N LYS A 161 -21.75 18.40 -1.49
CA LYS A 161 -20.30 18.10 -1.58
C LYS A 161 -19.87 16.96 -0.65
N LYS A 162 -20.47 16.84 0.54
CA LYS A 162 -20.18 15.75 1.52
C LYS A 162 -20.60 14.37 1.04
N ASN A 163 -21.59 14.30 0.15
CA ASN A 163 -22.15 13.06 -0.38
C ASN A 163 -21.69 12.78 -1.82
N GLU A 164 -20.96 13.69 -2.46
CA GLU A 164 -20.58 13.60 -3.88
C GLU A 164 -19.94 12.25 -4.23
N ILE A 165 -18.95 11.81 -3.44
CA ILE A 165 -18.17 10.63 -3.76
C ILE A 165 -19.00 9.36 -3.56
N ARG A 166 -19.82 9.33 -2.51
CA ARG A 166 -20.74 8.22 -2.24
C ARG A 166 -21.77 8.11 -3.35
N PHE A 167 -22.32 9.25 -3.78
CA PHE A 167 -23.27 9.32 -4.87
C PHE A 167 -22.63 8.80 -6.17
N ILE A 168 -21.52 9.39 -6.62
CA ILE A 168 -20.85 8.99 -7.87
C ILE A 168 -20.50 7.51 -7.84
N VAL A 169 -19.80 7.03 -6.81
CA VAL A 169 -19.42 5.62 -6.69
C VAL A 169 -20.64 4.69 -6.71
N SER A 170 -21.74 5.08 -6.07
CA SER A 170 -22.99 4.29 -6.08
C SER A 170 -23.68 4.22 -7.44
N GLN A 171 -23.52 5.23 -8.30
CA GLN A 171 -24.08 5.18 -9.66
C GLN A 171 -23.40 4.09 -10.50
N PHE A 172 -22.11 3.87 -10.28
CA PHE A 172 -21.36 2.80 -10.94
C PHE A 172 -21.65 1.40 -10.38
N ASP A 173 -22.16 1.29 -9.15
CA ASP A 173 -22.63 -0.01 -8.61
C ASP A 173 -23.79 -0.57 -9.46
N GLN A 174 -24.54 0.27 -10.20
CA GLN A 174 -25.58 -0.18 -11.13
C GLN A 174 -25.02 -0.98 -12.32
N LEU A 175 -23.73 -0.78 -12.64
CA LEU A 175 -23.04 -1.42 -13.76
C LEU A 175 -22.25 -2.67 -13.33
N GLU A 176 -22.48 -3.19 -12.13
CA GLU A 176 -21.69 -4.29 -11.55
C GLU A 176 -21.74 -5.60 -12.35
N ASN A 177 -22.81 -5.81 -13.12
CA ASN A 177 -22.97 -6.94 -14.04
C ASN A 177 -22.19 -6.77 -15.36
N LEU A 178 -21.66 -5.58 -15.62
CA LEU A 178 -20.90 -5.21 -16.82
C LEU A 178 -19.52 -4.65 -16.41
N PRO A 179 -18.66 -5.44 -15.74
CA PRO A 179 -17.44 -4.96 -15.10
C PRO A 179 -16.50 -4.18 -16.04
N LYS A 180 -16.32 -4.64 -17.28
CA LYS A 180 -15.47 -3.95 -18.26
C LYS A 180 -16.00 -2.58 -18.68
N ILE A 181 -17.33 -2.44 -18.80
CA ILE A 181 -17.98 -1.17 -19.14
C ILE A 181 -17.91 -0.23 -17.94
N LYS A 182 -18.16 -0.75 -16.74
CA LYS A 182 -18.02 -0.02 -15.48
C LYS A 182 -16.61 0.57 -15.35
N ASP A 183 -15.57 -0.24 -15.52
CA ASP A 183 -14.18 0.20 -15.42
C ASP A 183 -13.88 1.25 -16.49
N TYR A 184 -14.24 0.99 -17.75
CA TYR A 184 -14.03 1.95 -18.85
C TYR A 184 -14.68 3.30 -18.57
N PHE A 185 -15.95 3.33 -18.15
CA PHE A 185 -16.63 4.58 -17.82
C PHE A 185 -16.01 5.29 -16.63
N PHE A 186 -15.61 4.57 -15.58
CA PHE A 186 -15.07 5.19 -14.37
C PHE A 186 -13.68 5.75 -14.63
N ASP A 187 -12.81 4.97 -15.26
CA ASP A 187 -11.43 5.37 -15.57
C ASP A 187 -11.41 6.51 -16.58
N SER A 188 -12.37 6.54 -17.52
CA SER A 188 -12.50 7.62 -18.50
C SER A 188 -12.78 8.98 -17.87
N LEU A 189 -13.33 9.05 -16.64
CA LEU A 189 -13.58 10.32 -15.94
C LEU A 189 -12.30 10.96 -15.39
N GLU A 190 -11.19 10.21 -15.30
CA GLU A 190 -9.90 10.69 -14.79
C GLU A 190 -10.00 11.44 -13.45
N MET A 191 -10.82 10.92 -12.53
CA MET A 191 -11.03 11.55 -11.23
C MET A 191 -9.80 11.41 -10.34
N LEU A 192 -9.27 12.53 -9.86
CA LEU A 192 -8.27 12.56 -8.81
C LEU A 192 -8.96 12.54 -7.45
N PHE A 193 -8.60 11.56 -6.64
CA PHE A 193 -9.13 11.40 -5.30
C PHE A 193 -8.09 11.87 -4.28
N ARG A 194 -8.56 12.61 -3.27
CA ARG A 194 -7.78 12.91 -2.08
C ARG A 194 -8.21 11.98 -0.96
N ILE A 195 -7.25 11.25 -0.41
CA ILE A 195 -7.40 10.40 0.77
C ILE A 195 -6.70 11.08 1.94
N THR A 196 -7.46 11.43 2.97
CA THR A 196 -6.98 12.06 4.21
C THR A 196 -7.07 11.08 5.37
N PRO A 197 -5.93 10.60 5.91
CA PRO A 197 -5.93 9.66 7.02
C PRO A 197 -6.40 10.29 8.34
N LYS A 198 -7.38 9.68 9.01
CA LYS A 198 -7.81 10.06 10.37
C LYS A 198 -6.97 9.40 11.45
N THR A 199 -6.22 8.36 11.08
CA THR A 199 -5.39 7.58 11.99
C THR A 199 -4.02 7.33 11.36
N LYS A 200 -3.03 7.04 12.20
CA LYS A 200 -1.66 6.74 11.75
C LYS A 200 -1.55 5.45 10.95
N SER A 201 -2.52 4.53 11.04
CA SER A 201 -2.43 3.18 10.46
C SER A 201 -2.34 3.21 8.93
N TYR A 202 -2.95 4.21 8.29
CA TYR A 202 -2.72 4.49 6.88
C TYR A 202 -1.41 5.28 6.71
N SER A 203 -0.28 4.59 6.89
CA SER A 203 1.05 5.09 6.54
C SER A 203 2.05 3.94 6.46
N LYS A 204 3.17 4.16 5.76
CA LYS A 204 4.21 3.12 5.61
C LYS A 204 4.75 2.65 6.97
N LEU A 205 4.85 3.55 7.95
CA LEU A 205 5.39 3.25 9.30
C LEU A 205 4.45 2.42 10.19
N PHE A 206 3.15 2.40 9.91
CA PHE A 206 2.17 1.78 10.80
C PHE A 206 1.21 0.81 10.08
N ASN A 207 1.29 0.69 8.75
CA ASN A 207 0.54 -0.30 7.99
C ASN A 207 1.16 -1.68 8.15
N ARG A 208 0.82 -2.36 9.26
CA ARG A 208 1.39 -3.65 9.65
C ARG A 208 0.37 -4.52 10.35
N LEU A 209 0.54 -5.84 10.28
CA LEU A 209 -0.16 -6.75 11.18
C LEU A 209 0.52 -6.79 12.56
N PRO A 210 -0.22 -7.13 13.63
CA PRO A 210 0.39 -7.39 14.93
C PRO A 210 1.30 -8.63 14.92
N VAL A 211 2.61 -8.42 15.02
CA VAL A 211 3.59 -9.51 15.16
C VAL A 211 3.60 -10.02 16.60
N ALA A 212 3.40 -11.32 16.81
CA ALA A 212 3.45 -11.90 18.17
C ALA A 212 4.88 -11.93 18.76
N LYS A 213 5.90 -12.21 17.94
CA LYS A 213 7.30 -12.22 18.37
C LYS A 213 8.21 -11.68 17.25
N PRO A 214 8.85 -10.51 17.44
CA PRO A 214 9.78 -9.97 16.44
C PRO A 214 11.01 -10.88 16.32
N PHE A 215 11.51 -11.06 15.10
CA PHE A 215 12.75 -11.79 14.86
C PHE A 215 13.93 -10.82 14.83
N LEU A 216 14.89 -11.01 15.74
CA LEU A 216 16.03 -10.12 15.91
C LEU A 216 17.20 -10.56 15.01
N HIS A 217 17.78 -9.60 14.30
CA HIS A 217 18.82 -9.78 13.30
C HIS A 217 20.20 -9.42 13.86
N ALA A 218 20.79 -10.30 14.70
CA ALA A 218 22.14 -10.09 15.21
C ALA A 218 23.18 -9.90 14.08
N THR A 219 22.99 -10.59 12.95
CA THR A 219 23.77 -10.39 11.72
C THR A 219 22.87 -10.46 10.48
N LEU A 220 23.17 -9.64 9.47
CA LEU A 220 22.52 -9.72 8.17
C LEU A 220 23.24 -10.71 7.26
N LYS A 221 22.55 -11.81 6.94
CA LYS A 221 22.99 -12.73 5.89
C LYS A 221 22.76 -12.06 4.52
N LYS A 222 23.86 -11.76 3.83
CA LYS A 222 23.91 -11.11 2.51
C LYS A 222 23.88 -12.11 1.35
N LYS A 223 24.22 -13.37 1.60
CA LYS A 223 24.22 -14.45 0.61
C LYS A 223 23.27 -15.56 1.05
N ILE A 224 22.52 -16.06 0.09
CA ILE A 224 21.59 -17.17 0.23
C ILE A 224 22.03 -18.22 -0.79
N VAL A 225 22.21 -19.47 -0.34
CA VAL A 225 22.46 -20.61 -1.23
C VAL A 225 21.10 -21.09 -1.73
N SER A 226 20.87 -21.00 -3.04
CA SER A 226 19.57 -21.22 -3.68
C SER A 226 19.12 -22.68 -3.65
N GLU A 227 20.05 -23.61 -3.81
CA GLU A 227 19.75 -25.06 -3.92
C GLU A 227 19.09 -25.62 -2.64
N ASP A 228 19.57 -25.21 -1.46
CA ASP A 228 19.03 -25.66 -0.17
C ASP A 228 17.61 -25.15 0.10
N ILE A 229 17.18 -24.09 -0.58
CA ILE A 229 15.87 -23.45 -0.35
C ILE A 229 14.83 -23.97 -1.32
N ILE A 230 15.19 -24.22 -2.57
CA ILE A 230 14.24 -24.66 -3.61
C ILE A 230 13.56 -25.97 -3.22
N TYR A 231 14.30 -26.89 -2.59
CA TYR A 231 13.76 -28.19 -2.18
C TYR A 231 13.25 -28.21 -0.73
N LYS A 232 13.31 -27.08 -0.02
CA LYS A 232 12.84 -27.00 1.35
C LYS A 232 11.32 -27.01 1.38
N LYS A 233 10.75 -27.93 2.17
CA LYS A 233 9.31 -28.00 2.37
C LYS A 233 8.78 -26.68 2.97
N ILE A 234 7.80 -26.07 2.29
CA ILE A 234 7.12 -24.86 2.76
C ILE A 234 6.17 -25.24 3.92
N PRO A 235 6.08 -24.42 4.98
CA PRO A 235 5.11 -24.65 6.05
C PRO A 235 3.67 -24.60 5.53
N ALA A 236 2.76 -25.25 6.25
CA ALA A 236 1.33 -25.14 5.97
C ALA A 236 0.85 -23.68 6.19
N PRO A 237 -0.18 -23.22 5.46
CA PRO A 237 -0.72 -21.88 5.64
C PRO A 237 -1.30 -21.73 7.05
N LYS A 238 -0.98 -20.60 7.70
CA LYS A 238 -1.51 -20.25 9.00
C LYS A 238 -2.99 -19.89 8.89
N ARG A 239 -3.80 -20.50 9.75
CA ARG A 239 -5.22 -20.20 9.85
C ARG A 239 -5.42 -18.85 10.54
N LEU A 240 -5.92 -17.86 9.80
CA LEU A 240 -6.28 -16.55 10.33
C LEU A 240 -7.73 -16.53 10.81
N ILE A 241 -7.98 -15.86 11.94
CA ILE A 241 -9.34 -15.52 12.37
C ILE A 241 -9.93 -14.44 11.43
N PRO A 242 -11.27 -14.31 11.30
CA PRO A 242 -11.89 -13.36 10.37
C PRO A 242 -11.40 -11.91 10.53
N LYS A 243 -11.21 -11.47 11.77
CA LYS A 243 -10.68 -10.13 12.08
C LYS A 243 -9.28 -9.92 11.51
N ALA A 244 -8.35 -10.83 11.81
CA ALA A 244 -6.97 -10.76 11.33
C ALA A 244 -6.88 -10.87 9.80
N LYS A 245 -7.79 -11.63 9.18
CA LYS A 245 -7.91 -11.72 7.72
C LYS A 245 -8.32 -10.38 7.11
N LYS A 246 -9.33 -9.71 7.67
CA LYS A 246 -9.75 -8.36 7.24
C LYS A 246 -8.64 -7.33 7.42
N GLU A 247 -7.92 -7.40 8.55
CA GLU A 247 -6.74 -6.55 8.79
C GLU A 247 -5.65 -6.79 7.75
N LEU A 248 -5.39 -8.05 7.36
CA LEU A 248 -4.40 -8.39 6.33
C LEU A 248 -4.80 -7.84 4.96
N VAL A 249 -6.08 -7.96 4.57
CA VAL A 249 -6.60 -7.35 3.33
C VAL A 249 -6.39 -5.85 3.34
N GLY A 250 -6.69 -5.19 4.47
CA GLY A 250 -6.42 -3.77 4.67
C GLY A 250 -4.95 -3.43 4.47
N VAL A 251 -4.03 -4.18 5.10
CA VAL A 251 -2.59 -3.99 4.96
C VAL A 251 -2.15 -4.13 3.49
N ILE A 252 -2.61 -5.16 2.79
CA ILE A 252 -2.28 -5.40 1.38
C ILE A 252 -2.73 -4.22 0.50
N LYS A 253 -4.01 -3.83 0.59
CA LYS A 253 -4.58 -2.75 -0.23
C LYS A 253 -3.93 -1.40 0.08
N HIS A 254 -3.83 -1.05 1.36
CA HIS A 254 -3.21 0.21 1.80
C HIS A 254 -1.77 0.37 1.32
N SER A 255 -0.99 -0.72 1.28
CA SER A 255 0.40 -0.63 0.88
C SER A 255 0.57 -0.19 -0.58
N LEU A 256 -0.18 -0.75 -1.54
CA LEU A 256 -0.10 -0.31 -2.93
C LEU A 256 -0.61 1.13 -3.10
N ASN A 257 -1.72 1.46 -2.43
CA ASN A 257 -2.31 2.79 -2.48
C ASN A 257 -1.34 3.88 -1.99
N MET A 258 -0.53 3.61 -0.96
CA MET A 258 0.49 4.55 -0.48
C MET A 258 1.60 4.82 -1.50
N PHE A 259 1.77 3.96 -2.49
CA PHE A 259 2.65 4.17 -3.64
C PHE A 259 1.92 4.70 -4.87
N GLN A 260 0.63 5.07 -4.73
CA GLN A 260 -0.24 5.49 -5.83
C GLN A 260 -0.28 4.45 -6.95
N ARG A 261 -0.34 3.17 -6.57
CA ARG A 261 -0.41 2.04 -7.50
C ARG A 261 -1.61 1.19 -7.19
N GLU A 262 -2.10 0.51 -8.22
CA GLU A 262 -3.05 -0.57 -8.13
C GLU A 262 -2.56 -1.74 -8.97
N THR A 263 -2.97 -2.94 -8.57
CA THR A 263 -2.81 -4.15 -9.38
C THR A 263 -4.08 -4.98 -9.25
N ASP A 264 -4.49 -5.62 -10.34
CA ASP A 264 -5.74 -6.40 -10.36
C ASP A 264 -5.86 -7.41 -9.20
N PRO A 265 -4.80 -8.15 -8.81
CA PRO A 265 -4.91 -9.10 -7.70
C PRO A 265 -5.17 -8.46 -6.35
N VAL A 266 -4.74 -7.21 -6.16
CA VAL A 266 -4.99 -6.47 -4.91
C VAL A 266 -6.34 -5.78 -4.95
N THR A 267 -6.68 -5.12 -6.05
CA THR A 267 -7.96 -4.42 -6.20
C THR A 267 -9.13 -5.41 -6.10
N TYR A 268 -9.04 -6.53 -6.83
CA TYR A 268 -10.07 -7.56 -6.93
C TYR A 268 -9.81 -8.79 -6.05
N LEU A 269 -9.01 -8.64 -4.99
CA LEU A 269 -8.64 -9.72 -4.07
C LEU A 269 -9.88 -10.53 -3.64
N ASP A 270 -9.84 -11.85 -3.88
CA ASP A 270 -10.82 -12.78 -3.30
C ASP A 270 -10.33 -13.25 -1.94
N GLU A 271 -11.00 -12.80 -0.89
CA GLU A 271 -10.66 -13.19 0.47
C GLU A 271 -10.67 -14.72 0.65
N LYS A 272 -11.55 -15.46 -0.03
CA LYS A 272 -11.62 -16.93 0.15
C LYS A 272 -10.36 -17.63 -0.34
N SER A 273 -9.68 -17.07 -1.34
CA SER A 273 -8.41 -17.56 -1.86
C SER A 273 -7.20 -17.17 -1.00
N LEU A 274 -7.32 -16.17 -0.12
CA LEU A 274 -6.20 -15.66 0.68
C LEU A 274 -5.60 -16.75 1.59
N ARG A 275 -4.29 -16.96 1.44
CA ARG A 275 -3.45 -17.83 2.27
C ARG A 275 -2.32 -17.00 2.85
N TYR A 276 -2.00 -17.20 4.12
CA TYR A 276 -0.91 -16.51 4.81
C TYR A 276 0.07 -17.54 5.36
N PHE A 277 1.35 -17.37 5.04
CA PHE A 277 2.42 -18.27 5.42
C PHE A 277 3.39 -17.51 6.31
N GLU A 278 3.64 -18.05 7.51
CA GLU A 278 4.72 -17.56 8.37
C GLU A 278 5.98 -18.35 8.04
N LEU A 279 7.00 -17.62 7.59
CA LEU A 279 8.28 -18.18 7.19
C LEU A 279 9.35 -17.88 8.25
N GLU A 280 10.56 -18.34 7.97
CA GLU A 280 11.69 -18.11 8.84
C GLU A 280 12.17 -16.66 8.83
N ARG A 281 12.89 -16.28 9.89
CA ARG A 281 13.51 -14.96 10.04
C ARG A 281 12.51 -13.79 10.06
N GLY A 282 11.27 -14.03 10.50
CA GLY A 282 10.23 -12.99 10.56
C GLY A 282 9.76 -12.51 9.19
N LEU A 283 9.93 -13.34 8.16
CA LEU A 283 9.26 -13.16 6.88
C LEU A 283 7.90 -13.85 6.93
N SER A 284 6.93 -13.25 6.28
CA SER A 284 5.64 -13.86 6.01
C SER A 284 5.21 -13.52 4.59
N ILE A 285 4.41 -14.39 3.98
CA ILE A 285 3.90 -14.16 2.62
C ILE A 285 2.40 -14.38 2.64
N ALA A 286 1.66 -13.40 2.12
CA ALA A 286 0.26 -13.55 1.75
C ALA A 286 0.17 -13.88 0.27
N ILE A 287 -0.60 -14.89 -0.11
CA ILE A 287 -0.89 -15.28 -1.51
C ILE A 287 -2.40 -15.27 -1.69
N TYR A 288 -2.88 -14.70 -2.79
CA TYR A 288 -4.30 -14.52 -3.05
C TYR A 288 -4.59 -14.44 -4.54
N GLY A 289 -5.70 -15.00 -4.96
CA GLY A 289 -6.28 -14.82 -6.28
C GLY A 289 -7.28 -13.67 -6.32
N MET A 290 -7.90 -13.53 -7.49
CA MET A 290 -8.92 -12.53 -7.76
C MET A 290 -10.32 -13.13 -7.70
N GLN A 291 -11.34 -12.28 -7.56
CA GLN A 291 -12.73 -12.68 -7.73
C GLN A 291 -12.96 -13.34 -9.11
N PRO A 292 -13.72 -14.45 -9.21
CA PRO A 292 -13.86 -15.20 -10.47
C PRO A 292 -14.28 -14.36 -11.67
N LYS A 293 -15.20 -13.39 -11.49
CA LYS A 293 -15.68 -12.49 -12.55
C LYS A 293 -14.63 -11.50 -13.07
N ARG A 294 -13.51 -11.35 -12.37
CA ARG A 294 -12.40 -10.45 -12.70
C ARG A 294 -11.19 -11.21 -13.25
N GLN A 295 -11.19 -12.56 -13.21
CA GLN A 295 -10.08 -13.36 -13.72
C GLN A 295 -10.09 -13.43 -15.25
N PHE A 296 -8.92 -13.43 -15.86
CA PHE A 296 -8.76 -13.75 -17.27
C PHE A 296 -8.89 -15.26 -17.48
N PRO A 297 -9.73 -15.74 -18.42
CA PRO A 297 -9.98 -17.17 -18.58
C PRO A 297 -8.76 -18.04 -18.90
N LEU A 298 -7.69 -17.44 -19.44
CA LEU A 298 -6.49 -18.15 -19.92
C LEU A 298 -5.23 -17.83 -19.10
N GLU A 299 -5.33 -17.00 -18.07
CA GLU A 299 -4.17 -16.55 -17.29
C GLU A 299 -4.38 -16.83 -15.80
N SER A 300 -3.41 -17.51 -15.20
CA SER A 300 -3.35 -17.66 -13.75
C SER A 300 -2.67 -16.45 -13.14
N TYR A 301 -3.44 -15.37 -12.93
CA TYR A 301 -2.92 -14.18 -12.29
C TYR A 301 -3.13 -14.25 -10.77
N VAL A 302 -2.05 -14.45 -10.03
CA VAL A 302 -2.05 -14.58 -8.56
C VAL A 302 -1.24 -13.43 -7.96
N GLY A 303 -1.82 -12.77 -6.96
CA GLY A 303 -1.15 -11.75 -6.17
C GLY A 303 -0.43 -12.35 -4.98
N TYR A 304 0.66 -11.70 -4.59
CA TYR A 304 1.29 -11.98 -3.31
C TYR A 304 1.80 -10.68 -2.66
N THR A 305 1.92 -10.70 -1.35
CA THR A 305 2.53 -9.63 -0.56
C THR A 305 3.54 -10.22 0.38
N VAL A 306 4.80 -9.77 0.28
CA VAL A 306 5.87 -10.16 1.20
C VAL A 306 5.88 -9.19 2.37
N LEU A 307 5.83 -9.77 3.57
CA LEU A 307 5.80 -9.06 4.82
C LEU A 307 7.07 -9.38 5.62
N LYS A 308 7.73 -8.37 6.16
CA LYS A 308 8.88 -8.47 7.04
C LYS A 308 8.55 -7.86 8.39
N MET A 309 8.57 -8.64 9.45
CA MET A 309 7.98 -8.25 10.74
C MET A 309 6.56 -7.68 10.54
N ASP A 310 5.79 -8.30 9.65
CA ASP A 310 4.46 -7.88 9.25
C ASP A 310 4.33 -6.49 8.60
N TYR A 311 5.44 -5.89 8.14
CA TYR A 311 5.45 -4.74 7.21
C TYR A 311 5.60 -5.18 5.78
N GLN A 312 4.92 -4.55 4.82
CA GLN A 312 5.22 -4.83 3.42
C GLN A 312 6.66 -4.42 3.09
N GLN A 313 7.44 -5.35 2.56
CA GLN A 313 8.70 -5.03 1.90
C GLN A 313 8.45 -4.59 0.47
N ARG A 314 9.00 -3.44 0.09
CA ARG A 314 9.18 -3.08 -1.31
C ARG A 314 10.57 -3.53 -1.74
N MET A 315 10.63 -4.24 -2.86
CA MET A 315 11.84 -4.39 -3.67
C MET A 315 11.73 -3.29 -4.75
N GLU A 316 12.61 -2.29 -4.75
CA GLU A 316 12.64 -1.26 -5.79
C GLU A 316 13.50 -1.74 -6.97
N GLU A 317 13.04 -1.52 -8.19
CA GLU A 317 13.77 -1.80 -9.44
C GLU A 317 14.83 -0.73 -9.77
N ASP A 318 14.82 0.42 -9.09
CA ASP A 318 15.74 1.51 -9.39
C ASP A 318 16.93 1.54 -8.43
N GLY A 319 18.11 1.33 -9.01
CA GLY A 319 19.40 1.39 -8.35
C GLY A 319 19.65 2.73 -7.65
N PHE A 320 19.40 2.77 -6.35
CA PHE A 320 19.91 3.81 -5.48
C PHE A 320 20.79 3.21 -4.39
N LEU A 321 21.86 2.54 -4.82
CA LEU A 321 23.17 2.37 -4.18
C LEU A 321 23.97 1.42 -5.08
N GLY A 322 25.14 1.88 -5.53
CA GLY A 322 26.01 1.27 -6.54
C GLY A 322 25.94 -0.26 -6.64
N SER A 323 25.78 -0.70 -7.89
CA SER A 323 26.03 -2.04 -8.38
C SER A 323 27.31 -2.61 -7.79
N ASP A 324 27.19 -3.47 -6.80
CA ASP A 324 28.15 -4.52 -6.47
C ASP A 324 27.48 -5.51 -5.51
N HIS A 325 26.82 -6.50 -6.12
CA HIS A 325 26.45 -7.79 -5.56
C HIS A 325 25.65 -7.79 -4.25
N TYR A 326 24.35 -7.52 -4.35
CA TYR A 326 23.37 -7.94 -3.34
C TYR A 326 22.15 -8.54 -4.04
N LEU A 327 21.59 -9.59 -3.44
CA LEU A 327 20.41 -10.33 -3.93
C LEU A 327 19.27 -9.37 -4.25
N GLU A 328 19.14 -9.04 -5.53
CA GLU A 328 17.92 -8.60 -6.18
C GLU A 328 16.87 -9.69 -5.98
N PHE A 329 15.81 -9.39 -5.24
CA PHE A 329 14.55 -10.08 -5.41
C PHE A 329 13.64 -9.18 -6.23
N THR A 330 13.99 -9.06 -7.50
CA THR A 330 13.13 -8.51 -8.54
C THR A 330 11.99 -9.50 -8.72
N PHE A 331 10.78 -9.09 -8.36
CA PHE A 331 9.59 -9.67 -8.93
C PHE A 331 8.64 -8.53 -9.18
N SER A 332 8.48 -8.20 -10.46
CA SER A 332 7.41 -7.35 -10.92
C SER A 332 6.09 -7.99 -10.48
N THR A 333 5.09 -7.15 -10.22
CA THR A 333 3.69 -7.56 -10.08
C THR A 333 3.10 -8.03 -11.42
N THR A 334 3.86 -8.70 -12.27
CA THR A 334 3.43 -9.27 -13.55
C THR A 334 4.11 -10.62 -13.74
N CYS A 335 3.46 -11.70 -13.32
CA CYS A 335 3.70 -13.01 -13.94
C CYS A 335 2.94 -13.04 -15.27
N VAL A 336 3.49 -12.38 -16.29
CA VAL A 336 3.24 -12.75 -17.68
C VAL A 336 4.47 -13.56 -18.09
N GLU A 337 4.25 -14.84 -18.39
CA GLU A 337 5.22 -15.81 -18.91
C GLU A 337 6.31 -16.32 -17.94
N ALA A 338 5.96 -17.29 -17.11
CA ALA A 338 6.95 -18.26 -16.61
C ALA A 338 6.33 -19.66 -16.47
N ASN A 339 6.60 -20.51 -17.47
CA ASN A 339 6.53 -21.97 -17.49
C ASN A 339 5.30 -22.64 -16.83
N HIS A 340 4.37 -23.05 -17.71
CA HIS A 340 3.19 -23.90 -17.48
C HIS A 340 3.39 -25.15 -16.58
N HIS A 341 4.63 -25.57 -16.29
CA HIS A 341 4.92 -26.70 -15.42
C HIS A 341 4.97 -26.36 -13.91
N TYR A 342 5.28 -25.11 -13.51
CA TYR A 342 5.51 -24.76 -12.10
C TYR A 342 4.27 -24.24 -11.39
N ALA A 343 3.44 -23.45 -12.07
CA ALA A 343 2.13 -23.04 -11.55
C ALA A 343 1.23 -24.26 -11.31
N ARG A 344 1.39 -25.31 -12.13
CA ARG A 344 0.63 -26.55 -12.04
C ARG A 344 0.92 -27.33 -10.74
N SER A 345 2.17 -27.41 -10.28
CA SER A 345 2.49 -28.18 -9.06
C SER A 345 2.01 -27.49 -7.77
N ILE A 346 1.98 -26.15 -7.75
CA ILE A 346 1.43 -25.38 -6.62
C ILE A 346 -0.09 -25.45 -6.63
N ILE A 347 -0.74 -25.41 -7.80
CA ILE A 347 -2.20 -25.53 -7.92
C ILE A 347 -2.66 -26.98 -7.68
N GLU A 348 -1.90 -28.00 -8.09
CA GLU A 348 -2.21 -29.42 -7.85
C GLU A 348 -1.96 -29.87 -6.40
N SER A 349 -1.34 -29.01 -5.58
CA SER A 349 -1.15 -29.23 -4.13
C SER A 349 -2.00 -28.30 -3.24
N LEU A 350 -2.79 -27.41 -3.84
CA LEU A 350 -3.89 -26.64 -3.21
C LEU A 350 -5.21 -27.40 -3.34
#